data_AF-A0A949B730-F1
#
_entry.id   AF-A0A949B730-F1
#
_cell.length_a   1.000
_cell.length_b   1.000
_cell.length_c   1.000
_cell.angle_alpha   90.00
_cell.angle_beta   90.00
_cell.angle_gamma   90.00
#
_symmetry.space_group_name_H-M   'P 1'
#
loop_
_entity.id
_entity.type
_entity.pdbx_description
1 polymer ?
#
loop_
_entity_poly.entity_id
_entity_poly.type
_entity_poly.pdbx_seq_one_letter_code
_entity_poly.pdbx_strand_id
1 'polypeptide(L)'
;MRTLQILTGILFFGFFYSCLALAAENPDELYEQGRFEEAEKAYSRSDMDNPKDIRYRYNRGCAAYQNSDFKGAMAAFTSVLKRSDNEEIQFKADYNLGNVAFKEGNFESAVEQYKEALLSNPESEDAKYNL
;
A
#
# COMPACT_ATOMS: atom_id res chain seq x y z
N MET A 1 -63.55 -22.97 21.14
CA MET A 1 -63.60 -21.91 20.11
C MET A 1 -63.33 -20.56 20.76
N ARG A 2 -62.14 -19.98 20.54
CA ARG A 2 -61.88 -18.53 20.50
C ARG A 2 -60.43 -18.29 20.04
N THR A 3 -60.33 -18.17 18.72
CA THR A 3 -59.46 -17.27 17.93
C THR A 3 -58.09 -16.85 18.48
N LEU A 4 -57.07 -17.43 17.83
CA LEU A 4 -55.81 -16.87 17.38
C LEU A 4 -55.70 -15.32 17.36
N GLN A 5 -54.67 -14.78 18.02
CA GLN A 5 -53.98 -13.54 17.61
C GLN A 5 -52.47 -13.69 17.76
N ILE A 6 -51.80 -13.21 16.72
CA ILE A 6 -50.37 -13.28 16.37
C ILE A 6 -49.56 -12.30 17.23
N LEU A 7 -48.39 -12.73 17.75
CA LEU A 7 -47.22 -11.84 17.87
C LEU A 7 -45.92 -12.65 18.04
N THR A 8 -45.44 -13.29 16.96
CA THR A 8 -44.02 -13.67 16.84
C THR A 8 -43.24 -12.40 16.54
N GLY A 9 -42.82 -11.70 17.60
CA GLY A 9 -42.03 -10.48 17.50
C GLY A 9 -40.73 -10.63 18.28
N ILE A 10 -39.63 -10.41 17.57
CA ILE A 10 -38.27 -10.21 18.07
C ILE A 10 -37.49 -11.51 18.30
N LEU A 11 -37.06 -12.11 17.18
CA LEU A 11 -35.73 -12.70 17.13
C LEU A 11 -34.76 -11.53 17.34
N PHE A 12 -34.34 -11.34 18.58
CA PHE A 12 -33.17 -10.55 18.93
C PHE A 12 -32.01 -11.23 18.20
N PHE A 13 -31.72 -10.77 16.99
CA PHE A 13 -30.51 -11.18 16.29
C PHE A 13 -29.38 -10.56 17.10
N GLY A 14 -28.94 -11.33 18.09
CA GLY A 14 -27.90 -10.96 19.02
C GLY A 14 -26.72 -10.52 18.19
N PHE A 15 -26.35 -9.26 18.38
CA PHE A 15 -25.02 -8.85 18.78
C PHE A 15 -24.00 -10.01 18.81
N PHE A 16 -23.60 -10.47 17.63
CA PHE A 16 -22.26 -10.98 17.41
C PHE A 16 -21.53 -9.92 16.59
N TYR A 17 -21.42 -8.72 17.18
CA TYR A 17 -20.20 -7.95 17.03
C TYR A 17 -19.09 -8.70 17.76
N SER A 18 -18.77 -9.90 17.31
CA SER A 18 -17.44 -10.46 17.51
C SER A 18 -16.59 -10.09 16.29
N CYS A 19 -16.69 -8.84 15.83
CA CYS A 19 -15.45 -8.21 15.41
C CYS A 19 -14.80 -7.80 16.73
N LEU A 20 -14.12 -8.77 17.36
CA LEU A 20 -12.90 -8.45 18.06
C LEU A 20 -12.08 -7.75 16.99
N ALA A 21 -12.23 -6.42 16.90
CA ALA A 21 -11.29 -5.57 16.24
C ALA A 21 -10.03 -5.78 17.08
N LEU A 22 -9.30 -6.86 16.77
CA LEU A 22 -7.88 -6.94 17.01
C LEU A 22 -7.41 -5.59 16.48
N ALA A 23 -7.03 -4.71 17.41
CA ALA A 23 -6.63 -3.35 17.08
C ALA A 23 -5.75 -3.47 15.86
N ALA A 24 -6.18 -2.92 14.73
CA ALA A 24 -5.48 -3.12 13.48
C ALA A 24 -4.03 -2.68 13.75
N GLU A 25 -3.11 -3.64 13.70
CA GLU A 25 -1.73 -3.40 14.08
C GLU A 25 -1.19 -2.27 13.20
N ASN A 26 -0.36 -1.40 13.79
CA ASN A 26 0.17 -0.26 13.08
C ASN A 26 0.95 -0.78 11.85
N PRO A 27 0.68 -0.28 10.62
CA PRO A 27 1.31 -0.81 9.43
C PRO A 27 2.84 -0.65 9.44
N ASP A 28 3.37 0.40 10.07
CA ASP A 28 4.80 0.59 10.24
C ASP A 28 5.39 -0.46 11.19
N GLU A 29 4.70 -0.79 12.29
CA GLU A 29 5.14 -1.86 13.22
C GLU A 29 5.16 -3.23 12.53
N LEU A 30 4.13 -3.54 11.73
CA LEU A 30 4.08 -4.76 10.92
C LEU A 30 5.24 -4.82 9.93
N TYR A 31 5.57 -3.69 9.30
CA TYR A 31 6.67 -3.59 8.36
C TYR A 31 8.02 -3.84 9.04
N GLU A 32 8.28 -3.21 10.19
CA GLU A 32 9.52 -3.40 10.97
C GLU A 32 9.68 -4.83 11.49
N GLN A 33 8.56 -5.54 11.75
CA GLN A 33 8.57 -6.96 12.12
C GLN A 33 8.80 -7.90 10.92
N GLY A 34 8.90 -7.37 9.70
CA GLY A 34 9.02 -8.15 8.47
C GLY A 34 7.72 -8.83 8.02
N ARG A 35 6.58 -8.48 8.62
CA ARG A 35 5.25 -9.01 8.27
C ARG A 35 4.69 -8.25 7.08
N PHE A 36 5.41 -8.29 5.96
CA PHE A 36 5.18 -7.39 4.82
C PHE A 36 3.81 -7.56 4.16
N GLU A 37 3.30 -8.79 4.04
CA GLU A 37 1.95 -9.02 3.50
C GLU A 37 0.86 -8.37 4.38
N GLU A 38 1.02 -8.46 5.70
CA GLU A 38 0.09 -7.84 6.65
C GLU A 38 0.23 -6.32 6.66
N ALA A 39 1.47 -5.82 6.61
CA ALA A 39 1.78 -4.40 6.49
C ALA A 39 1.15 -3.81 5.22
N GLU A 40 1.23 -4.50 4.07
CA GLU A 40 0.60 -4.04 2.83
C GLU A 40 -0.91 -3.90 2.98
N LYS A 41 -1.58 -4.90 3.57
CA LYS A 41 -3.03 -4.86 3.83
C LYS A 41 -3.39 -3.73 4.79
N ALA A 42 -2.58 -3.51 5.82
CA ALA A 42 -2.79 -2.44 6.79
C ALA A 42 -2.58 -1.05 6.15
N TYR A 43 -1.51 -0.85 5.37
CA TYR A 43 -1.30 0.39 4.60
C TYR A 43 -2.42 0.63 3.59
N SER A 44 -2.96 -0.41 2.95
CA SER A 44 -4.11 -0.27 2.06
C SER A 44 -5.34 0.24 2.79
N ARG A 45 -5.58 -0.20 4.04
CA ARG A 45 -6.68 0.34 4.86
C ARG A 45 -6.41 1.79 5.25
N SER A 46 -5.19 2.11 5.69
CA SER A 46 -4.81 3.48 6.04
C SER A 46 -4.92 4.46 4.86
N ASP A 47 -4.59 4.04 3.64
CA ASP A 47 -4.79 4.81 2.40
C ASP A 47 -6.28 5.00 2.07
N MET A 48 -7.13 4.00 2.33
CA MET A 48 -8.58 4.15 2.16
C MET A 48 -9.18 5.15 3.15
N ASP A 49 -8.73 5.12 4.41
CA ASP A 49 -9.21 6.01 5.46
C ASP A 49 -8.64 7.43 5.32
N ASN A 50 -7.42 7.55 4.80
CA ASN A 50 -6.69 8.81 4.65
C ASN A 50 -6.15 9.00 3.21
N PRO A 51 -7.02 9.12 2.19
CA PRO A 51 -6.62 9.08 0.77
C PRO A 51 -5.80 10.27 0.28
N LYS A 52 -5.64 11.30 1.12
CA LYS A 52 -4.77 12.46 0.89
C LYS A 52 -3.36 12.27 1.44
N ASP A 53 -3.18 11.36 2.40
CA ASP A 53 -1.87 11.05 2.94
C ASP A 53 -1.18 10.04 2.03
N ILE A 54 -0.44 10.57 1.07
CA ILE A 54 0.22 9.78 0.02
C ILE A 54 1.27 8.80 0.58
N ARG A 55 1.74 9.00 1.81
CA ARG A 55 2.74 8.15 2.46
C ARG A 55 2.24 6.72 2.62
N TYR A 56 0.95 6.52 2.92
CA TYR A 56 0.39 5.18 3.03
C TYR A 56 0.42 4.43 1.70
N ARG A 57 0.18 5.12 0.60
CA ARG A 57 0.28 4.53 -0.74
C ARG A 57 1.72 4.18 -1.11
N TYR A 58 2.66 5.06 -0.79
CA TYR A 58 4.08 4.81 -1.00
C TYR A 58 4.58 3.63 -0.14
N ASN A 59 4.31 3.64 1.16
CA ASN A 59 4.74 2.58 2.07
C ASN A 59 4.06 1.23 1.77
N ARG A 60 2.83 1.24 1.25
CA ARG A 60 2.21 0.03 0.70
C ARG A 60 3.06 -0.56 -0.42
N GLY A 61 3.58 0.27 -1.33
CA GLY A 61 4.48 -0.17 -2.39
C GLY A 61 5.78 -0.76 -1.86
N CYS A 62 6.36 -0.14 -0.81
CA CYS A 62 7.53 -0.67 -0.13
C CYS A 62 7.26 -2.05 0.50
N ALA A 63 6.13 -2.20 1.20
CA ALA A 63 5.72 -3.47 1.80
C ALA A 63 5.52 -4.55 0.73
N ALA A 64 4.81 -4.23 -0.36
CA ALA A 64 4.61 -5.15 -1.48
C ALA A 64 5.95 -5.57 -2.12
N TYR A 65 6.89 -4.64 -2.30
CA TYR A 65 8.23 -4.93 -2.83
C TYR A 65 9.01 -5.89 -1.92
N GLN A 66 9.03 -5.65 -0.60
CA GLN A 66 9.67 -6.56 0.35
C GLN A 66 9.01 -7.93 0.37
N ASN A 67 7.69 -7.99 0.18
CA ASN A 67 6.93 -9.23 0.03
C ASN A 67 7.12 -9.90 -1.35
N SER A 68 7.97 -9.37 -2.23
CA SER A 68 8.14 -9.81 -3.63
C SER A 68 6.85 -9.76 -4.46
N ASP A 69 5.82 -9.04 -4.01
CA ASP A 69 4.66 -8.68 -4.84
C ASP A 69 5.02 -7.47 -5.71
N PHE A 70 5.81 -7.73 -6.75
CA PHE A 70 6.29 -6.70 -7.67
C PHE A 70 5.14 -6.04 -8.45
N LYS A 71 4.05 -6.78 -8.71
CA LYS A 71 2.84 -6.22 -9.35
C LYS A 71 2.14 -5.24 -8.42
N GLY A 72 1.95 -5.60 -7.16
CA GLY A 72 1.40 -4.72 -6.13
C GLY A 72 2.26 -3.48 -5.90
N ALA A 73 3.59 -3.66 -5.83
CA ALA A 73 4.55 -2.57 -5.68
C ALA A 73 4.48 -1.59 -6.85
N MET A 74 4.52 -2.09 -8.10
CA MET A 74 4.41 -1.27 -9.30
C MET A 74 3.11 -0.47 -9.32
N ALA A 75 1.98 -1.10 -9.01
CA ALA A 75 0.69 -0.42 -8.96
C ALA A 75 0.64 0.69 -7.90
N ALA A 76 1.20 0.42 -6.71
CA ALA A 76 1.25 1.38 -5.62
C ALA A 76 2.12 2.61 -5.96
N PHE A 77 3.36 2.39 -6.41
CA PHE A 77 4.29 3.47 -6.78
C PHE A 77 3.79 4.27 -7.99
N THR A 78 3.28 3.61 -9.03
CA THR A 78 2.66 4.30 -10.18
C THR A 78 1.51 5.20 -9.73
N SER A 79 0.75 4.75 -8.73
CA SER A 79 -0.33 5.55 -8.19
C SER A 79 0.16 6.70 -7.29
N VAL A 80 1.37 6.65 -6.73
CA VAL A 80 2.01 7.80 -6.06
C VAL A 80 2.29 8.89 -7.09
N LEU A 81 2.94 8.53 -8.21
CA LEU A 81 3.27 9.47 -9.28
C LEU A 81 2.05 10.19 -9.86
N LYS A 82 0.91 9.49 -9.94
CA LYS A 82 -0.36 10.05 -10.46
C LYS A 82 -1.09 10.98 -9.49
N ARG A 83 -0.80 10.92 -8.19
CA ARG A 83 -1.64 11.54 -7.14
C ARG A 83 -0.89 12.50 -6.23
N SER A 84 0.43 12.45 -6.24
CA SER A 84 1.26 13.37 -5.47
C SER A 84 1.70 14.53 -6.33
N ASP A 85 1.73 15.72 -5.74
CA ASP A 85 2.46 16.88 -6.25
C ASP A 85 3.77 17.11 -5.46
N ASN A 86 4.15 16.16 -4.59
CA ASN A 86 5.37 16.25 -3.79
C ASN A 86 6.53 15.59 -4.57
N GLU A 87 7.46 16.42 -5.02
CA GLU A 87 8.60 15.97 -5.86
C GLU A 87 9.49 14.95 -5.14
N GLU A 88 9.67 15.08 -3.82
CA GLU A 88 10.51 14.14 -3.05
C GLU A 88 9.93 12.73 -3.03
N ILE A 89 8.61 12.59 -2.82
CA ILE A 89 7.97 11.27 -2.82
C ILE A 89 7.79 10.72 -4.23
N GLN A 90 7.63 11.59 -5.24
CA GLN A 90 7.63 11.18 -6.65
C GLN A 90 9.00 10.61 -7.05
N PHE A 91 10.09 11.32 -6.73
CA PHE A 91 11.45 10.84 -6.89
C PHE A 91 11.65 9.44 -6.28
N LYS A 92 11.24 9.26 -5.03
CA LYS A 92 11.35 7.96 -4.34
C LYS A 92 10.49 6.87 -5.00
N ALA A 93 9.35 7.23 -5.58
CA ALA A 93 8.47 6.30 -6.29
C ALA A 93 9.08 5.87 -7.63
N ASP A 94 9.63 6.80 -8.43
CA ASP A 94 10.34 6.48 -9.68
C ASP A 94 11.56 5.59 -9.41
N TYR A 95 12.38 5.95 -8.41
CA TYR A 95 13.52 5.13 -8.01
C TYR A 95 13.09 3.70 -7.62
N ASN A 96 12.02 3.56 -6.84
CA ASN A 96 11.53 2.25 -6.45
C ASN A 96 10.84 1.48 -7.59
N LEU A 97 10.24 2.15 -8.58
CA LEU A 97 9.78 1.50 -9.80
C LEU A 97 10.96 0.93 -10.60
N GLY A 98 12.09 1.64 -10.62
CA GLY A 98 13.35 1.13 -11.16
C GLY A 98 13.82 -0.13 -10.45
N ASN A 99 13.78 -0.13 -9.10
CA ASN A 99 14.13 -1.31 -8.30
C ASN A 99 13.17 -2.49 -8.56
N VAL A 100 11.86 -2.23 -8.69
CA VAL A 100 10.85 -3.25 -9.03
C VAL A 100 11.17 -3.86 -10.39
N ALA A 101 11.34 -3.02 -11.43
CA ALA A 101 11.66 -3.48 -12.78
C ALA A 101 12.98 -4.27 -12.83
N PHE A 102 13.99 -3.84 -12.08
CA PHE A 102 15.25 -4.55 -11.93
C PHE A 102 15.06 -5.95 -11.32
N LYS A 103 14.25 -6.07 -10.26
CA LYS A 103 13.95 -7.38 -9.62
C LYS A 103 13.17 -8.32 -10.54
N GLU A 104 12.32 -7.78 -11.40
CA GLU A 104 11.61 -8.56 -12.43
C GLU A 104 12.48 -8.90 -13.65
N GLY A 105 13.73 -8.41 -13.70
CA GLY A 105 14.65 -8.62 -14.82
C GLY A 105 14.36 -7.75 -16.04
N ASN A 106 13.48 -6.77 -15.92
CA ASN A 106 13.18 -5.79 -16.95
C ASN A 106 14.14 -4.60 -16.85
N PHE A 107 15.40 -4.83 -17.24
CA PHE A 107 16.47 -3.84 -17.08
C PHE A 107 16.26 -2.57 -17.92
N GLU A 108 15.63 -2.67 -19.09
CA GLU A 108 15.33 -1.51 -19.91
C GLU A 108 14.37 -0.56 -19.17
N SER A 109 13.29 -1.11 -18.61
CA SER A 109 12.37 -0.31 -17.80
C SER A 109 13.02 0.21 -16.51
N ALA A 110 13.92 -0.57 -15.90
CA ALA A 110 14.65 -0.10 -14.72
C ALA A 110 15.49 1.16 -15.02
N VAL A 111 16.23 1.14 -16.12
CA VAL A 111 17.04 2.28 -16.62
C VAL A 111 16.16 3.50 -16.88
N GLU A 112 15.00 3.32 -17.50
CA GLU A 112 14.04 4.42 -17.73
C GLU A 112 13.59 5.05 -16.42
N GLN A 113 13.18 4.24 -15.45
CA GLN A 113 12.68 4.75 -14.16
C GLN A 113 13.77 5.42 -13.31
N TYR A 114 15.00 4.90 -13.32
CA TYR A 114 16.11 5.59 -12.64
C TYR A 114 16.45 6.93 -13.31
N LYS A 115 16.31 7.04 -14.64
CA LYS A 115 16.46 8.33 -15.33
C LYS A 115 15.37 9.31 -14.93
N GLU A 116 14.11 8.89 -14.88
CA GLU A 116 13.01 9.75 -14.41
C GLU A 116 13.28 10.24 -12.98
N ALA A 117 13.73 9.36 -12.08
CA ALA A 117 14.14 9.77 -10.74
C ALA A 117 15.28 10.82 -10.78
N LEU A 118 16.31 10.63 -11.60
CA LEU A 118 17.41 11.59 -11.74
C LEU A 118 16.99 12.92 -12.38
N LEU A 119 15.89 12.99 -13.13
CA LEU A 119 15.36 14.27 -13.62
C LEU A 119 14.85 15.13 -12.46
N SER A 120 14.25 14.52 -11.44
CA SER A 120 13.75 15.23 -10.25
C SER A 120 14.83 15.49 -9.20
N ASN A 121 15.77 14.57 -9.03
CA ASN A 121 16.90 14.73 -8.11
C ASN A 121 18.23 14.29 -8.76
N PRO A 122 18.88 15.19 -9.52
CA PRO A 122 20.10 14.88 -10.25
C PRO A 122 21.29 14.47 -9.39
N GLU A 123 21.26 14.80 -8.09
CA GLU A 123 22.36 14.54 -7.15
C GLU A 123 22.21 13.22 -6.39
N SER A 124 21.18 12.42 -6.70
CA SER A 124 21.00 11.12 -6.05
C SER A 124 22.09 10.12 -6.47
N GLU A 125 23.04 9.88 -5.56
CA GLU A 125 24.09 8.86 -5.76
C GLU A 125 23.51 7.45 -5.87
N ASP A 126 22.44 7.13 -5.13
CA ASP A 126 21.78 5.81 -5.20
C ASP A 126 21.17 5.55 -6.59
N ALA A 127 20.51 6.57 -7.17
CA ALA A 127 19.95 6.46 -8.51
C ALA A 127 21.03 6.42 -9.61
N LYS A 128 22.13 7.18 -9.44
CA LYS A 128 23.30 7.09 -10.34
C LYS A 128 24.00 5.73 -10.28
N TYR A 129 24.09 5.12 -9.11
CA TYR A 129 24.73 3.81 -8.92
C TYR A 129 23.93 2.67 -9.55
N ASN A 130 22.59 2.75 -9.51
CA ASN A 130 21.71 1.72 -10.04
C ASN A 130 21.45 1.83 -11.56
N LEU A 131 21.90 2.91 -12.21
CA LEU A 131 21.78 3.17 -13.66
C LEU A 131 22.96 2.61 -14.45
#